data_AF-A0A8J8D3Z6-F1
#
_entry.id   AF-A0A8J8D3Z6-F1
#
_cell.length_a   1.000
_cell.length_b   1.000
_cell.length_c   1.000
_cell.angle_alpha   90.00
_cell.angle_beta   90.00
_cell.angle_gamma   90.00
#
_symmetry.space_group_name_H-M   'P 1'
#
loop_
_entity.id
_entity.type
_entity.pdbx_description
1 polymer ?
#
loop_
_entity_poly.entity_id
_entity_poly.type
_entity_poly.pdbx_seq_one_letter_code
_entity_poly.pdbx_strand_id
1 'polypeptide(L)'
;MKVRELLEILDETIATVRIAIVSNQQRAFESPHTSYEFTQRAIELQEDLDDLLKARDALAKLDPEDDVENHYSREELGEFLKLLELLRSAEPHAF
;
A
#
# COMPACT_ATOMS: atom_id res chain seq x y z
N MET A 1 -11.61 -0.50 -15.48
CA MET A 1 -12.12 0.11 -14.23
C MET A 1 -11.98 1.62 -14.34
N LYS A 2 -12.83 2.34 -13.62
CA LYS A 2 -12.76 3.80 -13.54
C LYS A 2 -11.62 4.25 -12.64
N VAL A 3 -11.07 5.44 -12.89
CA VAL A 3 -10.04 6.03 -12.02
C VAL A 3 -10.51 6.11 -10.58
N ARG A 4 -11.77 6.45 -10.33
CA ARG A 4 -12.35 6.45 -8.97
C ARG A 4 -12.27 5.09 -8.27
N GLU A 5 -12.51 4.00 -9.01
CA GLU A 5 -12.50 2.63 -8.45
C GLU A 5 -11.08 2.24 -8.05
N LEU A 6 -10.08 2.62 -8.87
CA LEU A 6 -8.68 2.40 -8.54
C LEU A 6 -8.24 3.25 -7.33
N LEU A 7 -8.69 4.50 -7.25
CA LEU A 7 -8.43 5.37 -6.10
C LEU A 7 -9.00 4.79 -4.81
N GLU A 8 -10.21 4.22 -4.84
CA GLU A 8 -10.81 3.56 -3.67
C GLU A 8 -9.96 2.35 -3.22
N ILE A 9 -9.56 1.47 -4.14
CA ILE A 9 -8.71 0.32 -3.83
C ILE A 9 -7.37 0.78 -3.23
N LEU A 10 -6.79 1.85 -3.79
CA LEU A 10 -5.53 2.41 -3.33
C LEU A 10 -5.67 3.03 -1.92
N ASP A 11 -6.73 3.79 -1.66
CA ASP A 11 -7.00 4.39 -0.36
C ASP A 11 -7.22 3.31 0.74
N GLU A 12 -7.94 2.22 0.41
CA GLU A 12 -8.08 1.05 1.28
C GLU A 12 -6.73 0.38 1.57
N THR A 13 -5.89 0.24 0.55
CA THR A 13 -4.55 -0.37 0.68
C THR A 13 -3.65 0.51 1.55
N ILE A 14 -3.64 1.82 1.34
CA ILE A 14 -2.92 2.80 2.17
C ILE A 14 -3.34 2.70 3.63
N ALA A 15 -4.64 2.60 3.91
CA ALA A 15 -5.14 2.43 5.27
C ALA A 15 -4.61 1.13 5.91
N THR A 16 -4.62 0.03 5.16
CA THR A 16 -4.11 -1.27 5.60
C THR A 16 -2.62 -1.21 5.93
N VAL A 17 -1.80 -0.62 5.05
CA VAL A 17 -0.36 -0.47 5.26
C VAL A 17 -0.06 0.40 6.48
N ARG A 18 -0.81 1.50 6.69
CA ARG A 18 -0.67 2.33 7.89
C ARG A 18 -0.93 1.55 9.18
N ILE A 19 -1.94 0.69 9.19
CA ILE A 19 -2.23 -0.19 10.34
C ILE A 19 -1.06 -1.16 10.56
N ALA A 20 -0.52 -1.75 9.48
CA ALA A 20 0.62 -2.66 9.55
C ALA A 20 1.87 -1.99 10.13
N ILE A 21 2.17 -0.75 9.74
CA ILE A 21 3.29 0.02 10.28
C ILE A 21 3.13 0.22 11.79
N VAL A 22 1.96 0.69 12.24
CA VAL A 22 1.70 0.93 13.66
C VAL A 22 1.79 -0.38 14.46
N SER A 23 1.25 -1.48 13.92
CA SER A 23 1.38 -2.82 14.51
C SER A 23 2.86 -3.20 14.70
N ASN A 24 3.68 -3.13 13.65
CA ASN A 24 5.10 -3.47 13.72
C ASN A 24 5.86 -2.54 14.69
N GLN A 25 5.57 -1.25 14.70
CA GLN A 25 6.18 -0.31 15.65
C GLN A 25 5.86 -0.65 17.10
N GLN A 26 4.63 -1.06 17.41
CA GLN A 26 4.27 -1.51 18.77
C GLN A 26 5.02 -2.78 19.15
N ARG A 27 5.13 -3.73 18.22
CA ARG A 27 5.79 -5.02 18.44
C ARG A 27 7.30 -4.92 18.59
N ALA A 28 7.91 -3.87 18.03
CA ALA A 28 9.32 -3.57 18.26
C ALA A 28 9.67 -3.39 19.75
N PHE A 29 8.67 -3.13 20.62
CA PHE A 29 8.84 -3.02 22.07
C PHE A 29 8.49 -4.29 22.85
N GLU A 30 8.03 -5.37 22.20
CA GLU A 30 7.64 -6.63 22.87
C GLU A 30 8.85 -7.41 23.39
N SER A 31 9.95 -7.46 22.63
CA SER A 31 11.17 -8.19 23.00
C SER A 31 12.41 -7.63 22.30
N PRO A 32 13.57 -7.50 23.00
CA PRO A 32 14.83 -7.10 22.38
C PRO A 32 15.29 -8.02 21.24
N HIS A 33 14.87 -9.29 21.24
CA HIS A 33 15.31 -10.29 20.26
C HIS A 33 14.61 -10.14 18.89
N THR A 34 13.37 -9.63 18.87
CA THR A 34 12.57 -9.42 17.66
C THR A 34 12.43 -7.93 17.31
N SER A 35 12.87 -7.03 18.20
CA SER A 35 12.81 -5.58 18.04
C SER A 35 13.41 -5.09 16.72
N TYR A 36 14.56 -5.66 16.33
CA TYR A 36 15.23 -5.31 15.07
C TYR A 36 14.38 -5.66 13.85
N GLU A 37 13.82 -6.88 13.82
CA GLU A 37 13.01 -7.38 12.70
C GLU A 37 11.75 -6.52 12.53
N PHE A 38 11.05 -6.22 13.62
CA PHE A 38 9.86 -5.36 13.58
C PHE A 38 10.17 -3.92 13.21
N THR A 39 11.31 -3.38 13.67
CA THR A 39 11.74 -2.02 13.29
C THR A 39 12.08 -1.96 11.81
N GLN A 40 12.86 -2.93 11.31
CA GLN A 40 13.19 -3.00 9.89
C GLN A 40 11.91 -3.13 9.04
N ARG A 41 10.98 -4.00 9.45
CA ARG A 41 9.73 -4.18 8.72
C ARG A 41 8.87 -2.91 8.69
N ALA A 42 8.82 -2.17 9.81
CA ALA A 42 8.12 -0.89 9.85
C ALA A 42 8.75 0.15 8.90
N ILE A 43 10.06 0.14 8.71
CA ILE A 43 10.76 1.01 7.75
C ILE A 43 10.41 0.62 6.31
N GLU A 44 10.49 -0.67 5.96
CA GLU A 44 10.10 -1.16 4.63
C GLU A 44 8.67 -0.77 4.27
N LEU A 45 7.74 -0.93 5.21
CA LEU A 45 6.33 -0.56 5.01
C LEU A 45 6.13 0.96 4.90
N GLN A 46 6.99 1.79 5.50
CA GLN A 46 6.96 3.24 5.31
C GLN A 46 7.40 3.62 3.89
N GLU A 47 8.41 2.95 3.34
CA GLU A 47 8.83 3.16 1.95
C GLU A 47 7.71 2.78 0.98
N ASP A 48 7.06 1.62 1.18
CA ASP A 48 5.88 1.21 0.40
C ASP A 48 4.75 2.25 0.51
N LEU A 49 4.48 2.76 1.72
CA LEU A 49 3.44 3.77 1.94
C LEU A 49 3.73 5.07 1.17
N ASP A 50 4.98 5.54 1.19
CA ASP A 50 5.37 6.75 0.47
C ASP A 50 5.15 6.60 -1.05
N ASP A 51 5.43 5.43 -1.60
CA ASP A 51 5.21 5.14 -3.01
C ASP A 51 3.71 5.03 -3.35
N LEU A 52 2.90 4.42 -2.48
CA LEU A 52 1.44 4.42 -2.65
C LEU A 52 0.85 5.83 -2.60
N LEU A 53 1.37 6.71 -1.73
CA LEU A 53 0.93 8.10 -1.65
C LEU A 53 1.28 8.89 -2.92
N LYS A 54 2.47 8.67 -3.50
CA LYS A 54 2.83 9.26 -4.81
C LYS A 54 1.91 8.77 -5.91
N ALA A 55 1.59 7.46 -5.93
CA ALA A 55 0.66 6.89 -6.90
C ALA A 55 -0.75 7.49 -6.76
N ARG A 56 -1.22 7.67 -5.51
CA ARG A 56 -2.49 8.30 -5.21
C ARG A 56 -2.54 9.74 -5.72
N ASP A 57 -1.49 10.51 -5.46
CA ASP A 57 -1.40 11.90 -5.91
C ASP A 57 -1.31 12.02 -7.43
N ALA A 58 -0.74 11.03 -8.11
CA ALA A 58 -0.75 10.95 -9.57
C ALA A 58 -2.15 10.64 -10.11
N LEU A 59 -2.82 9.62 -9.55
CA LEU A 59 -4.17 9.22 -9.96
C LEU A 59 -5.21 10.31 -9.66
N ALA A 60 -5.09 11.03 -8.54
CA ALA A 60 -6.01 12.09 -8.15
C ALA A 60 -6.00 13.31 -9.10
N LYS A 61 -4.99 13.42 -9.99
CA LYS A 61 -4.93 14.46 -11.03
C LYS A 61 -5.71 14.08 -12.29
N LEU A 62 -6.09 12.81 -12.44
CA LEU A 62 -6.86 12.31 -13.57
C LEU A 62 -8.36 12.53 -13.34
N ASP A 63 -9.14 12.43 -14.42
CA ASP A 63 -10.61 12.49 -14.33
C ASP A 63 -11.14 11.20 -13.67
N PRO A 64 -11.87 11.29 -12.54
CA PRO A 64 -12.41 10.13 -11.83
C PRO A 64 -13.32 9.22 -12.66
N GLU A 65 -14.00 9.77 -13.67
CA GLU A 65 -14.93 9.03 -14.54
C GLU A 65 -14.26 8.46 -15.79
N ASP A 66 -12.98 8.76 -16.00
CA ASP A 66 -12.20 8.20 -17.10
C ASP A 66 -11.78 6.75 -16.82
N ASP A 67 -11.53 6.01 -17.89
CA ASP A 67 -11.01 4.65 -17.78
C ASP A 67 -9.51 4.67 -17.54
N VAL A 68 -9.05 3.89 -16.55
CA VAL A 68 -7.62 3.82 -16.20
C VAL A 68 -6.76 3.35 -17.38
N GLU A 69 -7.32 2.50 -18.24
CA GLU A 69 -6.67 1.98 -19.45
C GLU A 69 -6.33 3.08 -20.48
N ASN A 70 -6.89 4.28 -20.34
CA ASN A 70 -6.56 5.43 -21.19
C ASN A 70 -5.24 6.11 -20.76
N HIS A 71 -4.79 5.90 -19.52
CA HIS A 71 -3.61 6.54 -18.93
C HIS A 71 -2.46 5.58 -18.69
N TYR A 72 -2.77 4.31 -18.43
CA TYR A 72 -1.80 3.26 -18.11
C TYR A 72 -2.02 2.06 -19.01
N SER A 73 -0.92 1.35 -19.33
CA SER A 73 -1.04 0.10 -20.05
C SER A 73 -1.74 -0.96 -19.17
N ARG A 74 -2.37 -1.95 -19.82
CA ARG A 74 -3.00 -3.07 -19.12
C ARG A 74 -2.01 -3.89 -18.28
N GLU A 75 -0.76 -3.98 -18.75
CA GLU A 75 0.31 -4.68 -18.04
C GLU A 75 0.66 -3.93 -16.75
N GLU A 76 0.96 -2.64 -16.83
CA GLU A 76 1.24 -1.80 -15.66
C GLU A 76 0.08 -1.80 -14.66
N LEU A 77 -1.16 -1.67 -15.15
CA LEU A 77 -2.35 -1.73 -14.29
C LEU A 77 -2.48 -3.09 -13.61
N GLY A 78 -2.22 -4.18 -14.32
CA GLY A 78 -2.28 -5.54 -13.78
C GLY A 78 -1.24 -5.77 -12.69
N GLU A 79 0.00 -5.33 -12.92
CA GLU A 79 1.08 -5.40 -11.94
C GLU A 79 0.76 -4.57 -10.70
N PHE A 80 0.26 -3.35 -10.89
CA PHE A 80 -0.11 -2.47 -9.78
C PHE A 80 -1.26 -3.06 -8.94
N LEU A 81 -2.33 -3.56 -9.58
CA LEU A 81 -3.43 -4.20 -8.85
C LEU A 81 -2.97 -5.43 -8.06
N LYS A 82 -2.04 -6.21 -8.62
CA LYS A 82 -1.45 -7.36 -7.93
C LYS A 82 -0.61 -6.91 -6.72
N LEU A 83 0.15 -5.83 -6.84
CA LEU A 83 0.88 -5.25 -5.71
C LEU A 83 -0.08 -4.82 -4.60
N LEU A 84 -1.16 -4.09 -4.94
CA LEU A 84 -2.16 -3.65 -3.97
C LEU A 84 -2.83 -4.84 -3.27
N GLU A 85 -3.14 -5.91 -4.02
CA GLU A 85 -3.68 -7.14 -3.46
C GLU A 85 -2.71 -7.79 -2.47
N LEU A 86 -1.43 -7.90 -2.83
CA LEU A 86 -0.40 -8.44 -1.93
C LEU A 86 -0.28 -7.62 -0.65
N LEU A 87 -0.23 -6.30 -0.74
CA LEU A 87 -0.13 -5.40 0.41
C LEU A 87 -1.36 -5.46 1.32
N ARG A 88 -2.56 -5.66 0.75
CA ARG A 88 -3.79 -5.85 1.53
C ARG A 88 -3.86 -7.23 2.20
N SER A 89 -3.32 -8.24 1.53
CA SER A 89 -3.31 -9.64 2.04
C SER A 89 -2.18 -9.92 3.03
N ALA A 90 -1.16 -9.07 3.08
CA ALA A 90 -0.08 -9.16 4.04
C ALA A 90 -0.67 -8.91 5.43
N GLU A 91 -0.99 -9.97 6.16
CA GLU A 91 -1.54 -9.87 7.51
C GLU A 91 -0.62 -8.99 8.38
N PRO A 92 -1.10 -7.85 8.90
CA PRO A 92 -0.31 -6.96 9.75
C PRO A 92 0.12 -7.58 11.09
N HIS A 93 -0.31 -8.82 11.34
CA HIS A 93 -0.11 -9.60 12.56
C HIS A 93 0.45 -11.01 12.31
N ALA A 94 0.70 -11.40 11.06
CA ALA A 94 1.42 -12.64 10.82
C ALA A 94 2.90 -12.40 11.16
N PHE A 95 3.43 -13.27 12.02
CA PHE A 95 4.80 -13.31 12.59
C PHE A 95 5.01 -12.44 13.80
#